data_AF-A0A8T4WR77-F1
#
_entry.id   AF-A0A8T4WR77-F1
#
_cell.length_a   1.000
_cell.length_b   1.000
_cell.length_c   1.000
_cell.angle_alpha   90.00
_cell.angle_beta   90.00
_cell.angle_gamma   90.00
#
_symmetry.space_group_name_H-M   'P 1'
#
loop_
_entity.id
_entity.type
_entity.pdbx_description
1 polymer ?
#
loop_
_entity_poly.entity_id
_entity_poly.type
_entity_poly.pdbx_seq_one_letter_code
_entity_poly.pdbx_strand_id
1 'polypeptide(L)'
;MKKVVFFTDLSLLKEAVESLGFSSFADSDVLVKLHMGEMKNKFFPKPDYVKQHIDLLHAIDAKPFLYDTTVLYKSPRHYKTGYQKVARLHGFTKKKVGCDVVIDDKGVPVEVEGETYEVGTHLHESMHILSLAHVKGHNATGMGGAIKNFGMGGVTKETKKWLHHGSKPAYKKDECTYCGVCAEVCPFDAIKVNESDWKRSERSCFGCGVCVDNCEFNALEYQRYDLQYMLACAAKACVQDKNVLYINEIKRISKNCDCDPFSGPIICPDIGYVASTDMVAVDAASLDLINNVKPDV
;
A
#
# COMPACT_ATOMS: atom_id res chain seq x y z
N MET A 1 5.79 -24.03 -1.93
CA MET A 1 6.05 -22.60 -2.20
C MET A 1 5.02 -22.10 -3.20
N LYS A 2 4.49 -20.90 -3.02
CA LYS A 2 3.59 -20.25 -4.00
C LYS A 2 4.41 -19.86 -5.24
N LYS A 3 3.78 -19.92 -6.42
CA LYS A 3 4.46 -19.60 -7.68
C LYS A 3 4.67 -18.09 -7.80
N VAL A 4 5.91 -17.68 -8.07
CA VAL A 4 6.29 -16.30 -8.36
C VAL A 4 6.91 -16.25 -9.74
N VAL A 5 6.55 -15.24 -10.53
CA VAL A 5 7.08 -15.00 -11.87
C VAL A 5 7.75 -13.64 -11.89
N PHE A 6 9.05 -13.61 -12.19
CA PHE A 6 9.82 -12.39 -12.38
C PHE A 6 10.09 -12.17 -13.87
N PHE A 7 9.92 -10.94 -14.34
CA PHE A 7 10.19 -10.56 -15.72
C PHE A 7 10.60 -9.08 -15.80
N THR A 8 11.47 -8.76 -16.75
CA THR A 8 12.07 -7.41 -16.88
C THR A 8 11.43 -6.58 -17.99
N ASP A 9 10.76 -7.25 -18.95
CA ASP A 9 10.15 -6.66 -20.13
C ASP A 9 8.65 -6.95 -20.18
N LEU A 10 7.84 -5.92 -20.46
CA LEU A 10 6.39 -6.03 -20.59
C LEU A 10 5.96 -6.87 -21.80
N SER A 11 6.84 -7.11 -22.77
CA SER A 11 6.58 -8.09 -23.85
C SER A 11 6.28 -9.50 -23.30
N LEU A 12 6.79 -9.83 -22.11
CA LEU A 12 6.57 -11.09 -21.40
C LEU A 12 5.32 -11.09 -20.50
N LEU A 13 4.61 -9.96 -20.39
CA LEU A 13 3.49 -9.79 -19.47
C LEU A 13 2.41 -10.86 -19.69
N LYS A 14 2.04 -11.11 -20.95
CA LYS A 14 0.99 -12.08 -21.31
C LYS A 14 1.35 -13.48 -20.80
N GLU A 15 2.55 -13.96 -21.13
CA GLU A 15 3.04 -15.27 -20.70
C GLU A 15 3.09 -15.37 -19.16
N ALA A 16 3.59 -14.32 -18.50
CA ALA A 16 3.69 -14.27 -17.05
C ALA A 16 2.33 -14.45 -16.37
N VAL A 17 1.31 -13.68 -16.78
CA VAL A 17 -0.04 -13.75 -16.19
C VAL A 17 -0.78 -15.04 -16.58
N GLU A 18 -0.66 -15.51 -17.83
CA GLU A 18 -1.25 -16.79 -18.26
C GLU A 18 -0.73 -17.95 -17.41
N SER A 19 0.56 -17.95 -17.11
CA SER A 19 1.18 -18.96 -16.25
C SER A 19 0.67 -18.94 -14.80
N LEU A 20 -0.04 -17.89 -14.40
CA LEU A 20 -0.64 -17.67 -13.09
C LEU A 20 -2.17 -17.80 -13.11
N GLY A 21 -2.75 -18.36 -14.18
CA GLY A 21 -4.18 -18.66 -14.24
C GLY A 21 -5.05 -17.45 -14.59
N PHE A 22 -4.52 -16.48 -15.34
CA PHE A 22 -5.23 -15.26 -15.77
C PHE A 22 -6.54 -15.53 -16.52
N SER A 23 -6.67 -16.68 -17.20
CA SER A 23 -7.92 -17.09 -17.87
C SER A 23 -9.10 -17.26 -16.91
N SER A 24 -8.86 -17.41 -15.60
CA SER A 24 -9.92 -17.44 -14.59
C SER A 24 -10.69 -16.12 -14.44
N PHE A 25 -10.27 -15.06 -15.13
CA PHE A 25 -10.92 -13.75 -15.13
C PHE A 25 -11.83 -13.55 -16.35
N ALA A 26 -11.89 -14.52 -17.27
CA ALA A 26 -12.69 -14.41 -18.49
C ALA A 26 -14.18 -14.17 -18.16
N ASP A 27 -14.84 -13.35 -18.97
CA ASP A 27 -16.26 -12.98 -18.85
C ASP A 27 -16.70 -12.36 -17.51
N SER A 28 -15.75 -11.95 -16.66
CA SER A 28 -16.01 -11.44 -15.30
C SER A 28 -15.81 -9.93 -15.19
N ASP A 29 -16.46 -9.31 -14.18
CA ASP A 29 -16.10 -7.96 -13.75
C ASP A 29 -14.80 -8.01 -12.94
N VAL A 30 -13.80 -7.22 -13.35
CA VAL A 30 -12.46 -7.25 -12.75
C VAL A 30 -12.11 -5.91 -12.14
N LEU A 31 -11.94 -5.89 -10.82
CA LEU A 31 -11.44 -4.72 -10.12
C LEU A 31 -9.92 -4.64 -10.28
N VAL A 32 -9.43 -3.52 -10.81
CA VAL A 32 -8.00 -3.27 -10.96
C VAL A 32 -7.53 -2.33 -9.85
N LYS A 33 -6.97 -2.90 -8.78
CA LYS A 33 -6.53 -2.13 -7.61
C LYS A 33 -5.25 -1.39 -7.93
N LEU A 34 -5.31 -0.06 -7.94
CA LEU A 34 -4.19 0.79 -8.36
C LEU A 34 -4.16 2.10 -7.58
N HIS A 35 -2.99 2.48 -7.06
CA HIS A 35 -2.76 3.83 -6.55
C HIS A 35 -2.45 4.78 -7.72
N MET A 36 -3.35 5.70 -8.04
CA MET A 36 -3.26 6.59 -9.23
C MET A 36 -2.42 7.86 -9.01
N GLY A 37 -1.58 7.86 -7.97
CA GLY A 37 -0.60 8.91 -7.67
C GLY A 37 -1.16 10.10 -6.88
N GLU A 38 -0.26 10.77 -6.16
CA GLU A 38 -0.53 12.06 -5.52
C GLU A 38 -0.11 13.23 -6.42
N MET A 39 -0.80 14.37 -6.30
CA MET A 39 -0.38 15.58 -7.02
C MET A 39 1.09 15.90 -6.71
N LYS A 40 1.86 16.31 -7.73
CA LYS A 40 3.31 16.60 -7.71
C LYS A 40 4.23 15.37 -7.63
N ASN A 41 3.73 14.20 -7.20
CA ASN A 41 4.49 12.97 -7.31
C ASN A 41 4.60 12.57 -8.79
N LYS A 42 5.78 12.12 -9.23
CA LYS A 42 6.05 11.79 -10.65
C LYS A 42 6.29 10.30 -10.91
N PHE A 43 6.36 9.48 -9.85
CA PHE A 43 6.86 8.10 -9.94
C PHE A 43 5.78 7.02 -9.88
N PHE A 44 4.52 7.40 -9.64
CA PHE A 44 3.37 6.49 -9.72
C PHE A 44 3.32 5.70 -11.06
N PRO A 45 2.69 4.51 -11.09
CA PRO A 45 2.55 3.69 -12.29
C PRO A 45 2.04 4.48 -13.50
N LYS A 46 2.69 4.34 -14.64
CA LYS A 46 2.29 5.12 -15.83
C LYS A 46 0.99 4.59 -16.42
N PRO A 47 0.07 5.45 -16.90
CA PRO A 47 -1.14 5.00 -17.57
C PRO A 47 -0.89 4.05 -18.75
N ASP A 48 0.23 4.21 -19.47
CA ASP A 48 0.59 3.36 -20.62
C ASP A 48 1.05 1.96 -20.18
N TYR A 49 1.61 1.82 -18.97
CA TYR A 49 1.86 0.53 -18.35
C TYR A 49 0.53 -0.14 -17.97
N VAL A 50 -0.35 0.59 -17.27
CA VAL A 50 -1.65 0.08 -16.84
C VAL A 50 -2.52 -0.35 -18.02
N LYS A 51 -2.52 0.42 -19.12
CA LYS A 51 -3.26 0.11 -20.34
C LYS A 51 -2.94 -1.30 -20.88
N GLN A 52 -1.69 -1.74 -20.83
CA GLN A 52 -1.30 -3.06 -21.33
C GLN A 52 -2.00 -4.20 -20.55
N HIS A 53 -2.18 -4.04 -19.24
CA HIS A 53 -2.95 -5.00 -18.44
C HIS A 53 -4.45 -4.96 -18.77
N ILE A 54 -5.00 -3.75 -18.99
CA ILE A 54 -6.41 -3.57 -19.37
C ILE A 54 -6.69 -4.20 -20.73
N ASP A 55 -5.78 -4.04 -21.70
CA ASP A 55 -5.92 -4.66 -23.01
C ASP A 55 -5.92 -6.19 -22.93
N LEU A 56 -5.11 -6.79 -22.04
CA LEU A 56 -5.13 -8.23 -21.79
C LEU A 56 -6.46 -8.71 -21.17
N LEU A 57 -7.04 -7.92 -20.25
CA LEU A 57 -8.34 -8.24 -19.65
C LEU A 57 -9.45 -8.19 -20.72
N HIS A 58 -9.47 -7.16 -21.57
CA HIS A 58 -10.42 -7.08 -22.68
C HIS A 58 -10.26 -8.23 -23.69
N ALA A 59 -9.03 -8.71 -23.92
CA ALA A 59 -8.77 -9.81 -24.85
C ALA A 59 -9.34 -11.17 -24.39
N ILE A 60 -9.73 -11.29 -23.13
CA ILE A 60 -10.44 -12.45 -22.56
C ILE A 60 -11.88 -12.11 -22.16
N ASP A 61 -12.45 -11.07 -22.77
CA ASP A 61 -13.83 -10.61 -22.55
C ASP A 61 -14.17 -10.21 -21.09
N ALA A 62 -13.15 -9.93 -20.28
CA ALA A 62 -13.33 -9.39 -18.95
C ALA A 62 -13.72 -7.89 -18.98
N LYS A 63 -14.36 -7.41 -17.92
CA LYS A 63 -14.87 -6.04 -17.78
C LYS A 63 -14.11 -5.30 -16.67
N PRO A 64 -12.94 -4.71 -16.98
CA PRO A 64 -12.12 -4.09 -15.96
C PRO A 64 -12.59 -2.68 -15.57
N PHE A 65 -12.30 -2.27 -14.34
CA PHE A 65 -12.33 -0.88 -13.91
C PHE A 65 -11.20 -0.59 -12.91
N LEU A 66 -10.60 0.59 -13.00
CA LEU A 66 -9.59 1.03 -12.03
C LEU A 66 -10.25 1.39 -10.70
N TYR A 67 -9.58 1.04 -9.61
CA TYR A 67 -10.13 1.21 -8.28
C TYR A 67 -9.11 1.71 -7.24
N ASP A 68 -9.56 2.64 -6.39
CA ASP A 68 -8.89 3.02 -5.15
C ASP A 68 -9.87 3.65 -4.14
N THR A 69 -9.40 3.94 -2.93
CA THR A 69 -10.19 4.64 -1.90
C THR A 69 -9.67 6.06 -1.62
N THR A 70 -10.51 6.91 -1.03
CA THR A 70 -10.13 8.26 -0.60
C THR A 70 -9.10 8.27 0.54
N VAL A 71 -8.29 9.33 0.65
CA VAL A 71 -7.19 9.41 1.63
C VAL A 71 -7.53 10.23 2.88
N LEU A 72 -6.84 9.96 4.00
CA LEU A 72 -7.06 10.65 5.28
C LEU A 72 -6.47 12.09 5.29
N TYR A 73 -5.32 12.28 4.66
CA TYR A 73 -4.58 13.54 4.70
C TYR A 73 -5.14 14.61 3.76
N LYS A 74 -4.69 15.86 3.93
CA LYS A 74 -5.12 17.00 3.13
C LYS A 74 -4.58 16.88 1.70
N SER A 75 -5.44 16.44 0.79
CA SER A 75 -5.21 16.34 -0.66
C SER A 75 -6.56 16.44 -1.37
N PRO A 76 -6.63 16.80 -2.66
CA PRO A 76 -7.83 16.60 -3.46
C PRO A 76 -8.38 15.16 -3.36
N ARG A 77 -7.49 14.17 -3.19
CA ARG A 77 -7.85 12.75 -3.02
C ARG A 77 -8.61 12.45 -1.72
N HIS A 78 -8.73 13.42 -0.83
CA HIS A 78 -9.58 13.30 0.35
C HIS A 78 -11.06 13.15 -0.05
N TYR A 79 -11.48 13.65 -1.21
CA TYR A 79 -12.85 13.51 -1.69
C TYR A 79 -12.91 12.65 -2.95
N LYS A 80 -13.97 11.86 -3.12
CA LYS A 80 -14.20 10.98 -4.27
C LYS A 80 -14.02 11.73 -5.61
N THR A 81 -14.73 12.84 -5.79
CA THR A 81 -14.66 13.67 -7.00
C THR A 81 -13.28 14.31 -7.20
N GLY A 82 -12.62 14.68 -6.10
CA GLY A 82 -11.27 15.21 -6.13
C GLY A 82 -10.25 14.17 -6.57
N TYR A 83 -10.36 12.92 -6.11
CA TYR A 83 -9.50 11.84 -6.57
C TYR A 83 -9.75 11.52 -8.05
N GLN A 84 -11.00 11.42 -8.50
CA GLN A 84 -11.32 11.23 -9.92
C GLN A 84 -10.69 12.33 -10.80
N LYS A 85 -10.68 13.59 -10.32
CA LYS A 85 -10.00 14.69 -11.00
C LYS A 85 -8.48 14.50 -11.06
N VAL A 86 -7.84 14.07 -9.96
CA VAL A 86 -6.41 13.75 -9.93
C VAL A 86 -6.06 12.61 -10.88
N ALA A 87 -6.82 11.51 -10.85
CA ALA A 87 -6.65 10.37 -11.75
C ALA A 87 -6.70 10.83 -13.22
N ARG A 88 -7.69 11.65 -13.59
CA ARG A 88 -7.79 12.24 -14.93
C ARG A 88 -6.59 13.10 -15.30
N LEU A 89 -6.11 13.97 -14.39
CA LEU A 89 -4.93 14.81 -14.62
C LEU A 89 -3.65 13.98 -14.80
N HIS A 90 -3.56 12.84 -14.14
CA HIS A 90 -2.46 11.89 -14.29
C HIS A 90 -2.61 10.97 -15.52
N GLY A 91 -3.68 11.13 -16.30
CA GLY A 91 -3.91 10.40 -17.54
C GLY A 91 -4.70 9.10 -17.40
N PHE A 92 -5.19 8.77 -16.21
CA PHE A 92 -6.11 7.65 -15.98
C PHE A 92 -7.51 8.05 -16.42
N THR A 93 -7.77 7.86 -17.72
CA THR A 93 -9.05 8.18 -18.36
C THR A 93 -9.52 6.99 -19.17
N LYS A 94 -10.85 6.83 -19.32
CA LYS A 94 -11.43 5.79 -20.16
C LYS A 94 -10.84 5.77 -21.57
N LYS A 95 -10.61 6.95 -22.16
CA LYS A 95 -9.99 7.08 -23.49
C LYS A 95 -8.55 6.57 -23.54
N LYS A 96 -7.73 6.86 -22.53
CA LYS A 96 -6.30 6.50 -22.54
C LYS A 96 -6.05 5.07 -22.06
N VAL A 97 -6.69 4.68 -20.97
CA VAL A 97 -6.44 3.40 -20.29
C VAL A 97 -7.40 2.30 -20.76
N GLY A 98 -8.59 2.65 -21.24
CA GLY A 98 -9.57 1.70 -21.77
C GLY A 98 -10.71 1.34 -20.81
N CYS A 99 -10.69 1.80 -19.56
CA CYS A 99 -11.70 1.47 -18.55
C CYS A 99 -12.08 2.65 -17.64
N ASP A 100 -13.16 2.50 -16.90
CA ASP A 100 -13.65 3.51 -15.96
C ASP A 100 -12.82 3.55 -14.66
N VAL A 101 -12.88 4.68 -13.96
CA VAL A 101 -12.22 4.88 -12.66
C VAL A 101 -13.28 5.00 -11.57
N VAL A 102 -13.26 4.05 -10.64
CA VAL A 102 -14.16 3.97 -9.48
C VAL A 102 -13.39 4.31 -8.22
N ILE A 103 -13.94 5.22 -7.41
CA ILE A 103 -13.35 5.62 -6.13
C ILE A 103 -14.38 5.45 -5.02
N ASP A 104 -13.98 4.77 -3.95
CA ASP A 104 -14.81 4.61 -2.76
C ASP A 104 -14.41 5.57 -1.63
N ASP A 105 -15.42 6.00 -0.90
CA ASP A 105 -15.32 6.77 0.34
C ASP A 105 -16.19 6.21 1.48
N LYS A 106 -16.81 5.04 1.25
CA LYS A 106 -17.55 4.22 2.22
C LYS A 106 -17.13 2.77 2.07
N GLY A 107 -17.46 1.94 3.06
CA GLY A 107 -17.07 0.56 3.09
C GLY A 107 -18.03 -0.34 3.86
N VAL A 108 -17.69 -1.63 3.85
CA VAL A 108 -18.39 -2.72 4.52
C VAL A 108 -17.46 -3.27 5.61
N PRO A 109 -17.93 -3.42 6.86
CA PRO A 109 -17.13 -3.97 7.94
C PRO A 109 -16.82 -5.45 7.70
N VAL A 110 -15.57 -5.83 7.91
CA VAL A 110 -15.07 -7.21 7.81
C VAL A 110 -14.21 -7.52 9.04
N GLU A 111 -14.47 -8.65 9.69
CA GLU A 111 -13.73 -9.10 10.87
C GLU A 111 -12.49 -9.90 10.48
N VAL A 112 -11.33 -9.52 11.02
CA VAL A 112 -10.06 -10.24 10.85
C VAL A 112 -9.28 -10.17 12.17
N GLU A 113 -8.86 -11.33 12.70
CA GLU A 113 -8.08 -11.43 13.95
C GLU A 113 -8.72 -10.70 15.15
N GLY A 114 -10.06 -10.66 15.21
CA GLY A 114 -10.81 -10.00 16.29
C GLY A 114 -10.90 -8.48 16.18
N GLU A 115 -10.54 -7.91 15.03
CA GLU A 115 -10.66 -6.49 14.73
C GLU A 115 -11.54 -6.25 13.49
N THR A 116 -12.29 -5.14 13.50
CA THR A 116 -13.11 -4.71 12.38
C THR A 116 -12.32 -3.82 11.42
N TYR A 117 -12.32 -4.15 10.14
CA TYR A 117 -11.78 -3.35 9.05
C TYR A 117 -12.89 -3.02 8.04
N GLU A 118 -13.15 -1.73 7.78
CA GLU A 118 -14.10 -1.33 6.76
C GLU A 118 -13.44 -1.33 5.38
N VAL A 119 -13.74 -2.34 4.58
CA VAL A 119 -13.26 -2.51 3.21
C VAL A 119 -14.13 -1.69 2.26
N GLY A 120 -13.53 -0.97 1.31
CA GLY A 120 -14.30 -0.16 0.36
C GLY A 120 -15.34 -1.00 -0.41
N THR A 121 -16.54 -0.45 -0.61
CA THR A 121 -17.72 -1.17 -1.10
C THR A 121 -17.47 -2.00 -2.35
N HIS A 122 -16.92 -1.41 -3.42
CA HIS A 122 -16.69 -2.14 -4.67
C HIS A 122 -15.60 -3.20 -4.53
N LEU A 123 -14.60 -2.97 -3.66
CA LEU A 123 -13.57 -3.97 -3.37
C LEU A 123 -14.13 -5.17 -2.60
N HIS A 124 -15.01 -4.91 -1.64
CA HIS A 124 -15.72 -5.96 -0.92
C HIS A 124 -16.60 -6.79 -1.87
N GLU A 125 -17.29 -6.16 -2.82
CA GLU A 125 -18.21 -6.83 -3.76
C GLU A 125 -17.52 -7.58 -4.91
N SER A 126 -16.28 -7.21 -5.26
CA SER A 126 -15.55 -7.81 -6.40
C SER A 126 -14.95 -9.17 -6.04
N MET A 127 -15.08 -10.17 -6.92
CA MET A 127 -14.48 -11.50 -6.74
C MET A 127 -13.19 -11.72 -7.53
N HIS A 128 -13.05 -11.04 -8.67
CA HIS A 128 -11.85 -11.08 -9.51
C HIS A 128 -11.11 -9.76 -9.40
N ILE A 129 -9.84 -9.82 -8.99
CA ILE A 129 -9.03 -8.63 -8.71
C ILE A 129 -7.67 -8.76 -9.38
N LEU A 130 -7.31 -7.74 -10.16
CA LEU A 130 -5.93 -7.52 -10.59
C LEU A 130 -5.31 -6.43 -9.70
N SER A 131 -4.32 -6.77 -8.90
CA SER A 131 -3.56 -5.79 -8.11
C SER A 131 -2.35 -5.31 -8.89
N LEU A 132 -2.31 -4.00 -9.17
CA LEU A 132 -1.14 -3.34 -9.73
C LEU A 132 -0.56 -2.43 -8.65
N ALA A 133 0.55 -2.86 -8.04
CA ALA A 133 1.24 -2.11 -7.02
C ALA A 133 2.60 -1.60 -7.54
N HIS A 134 2.98 -0.42 -7.06
CA HIS A 134 4.33 0.12 -7.26
C HIS A 134 5.11 -0.08 -5.96
N VAL A 135 6.23 -0.79 -6.05
CA VAL A 135 7.11 -1.00 -4.91
C VAL A 135 7.85 0.30 -4.63
N LYS A 136 7.73 0.81 -3.40
CA LYS A 136 8.34 2.10 -3.03
C LYS A 136 8.84 2.13 -1.58
N GLY A 137 9.62 3.13 -1.19
CA GLY A 137 10.00 3.39 0.21
C GLY A 137 8.90 4.09 1.05
N HIS A 138 8.79 3.76 2.33
CA HIS A 138 7.83 4.35 3.27
C HIS A 138 8.45 4.59 4.66
N ASN A 139 8.23 5.77 5.23
CA ASN A 139 8.83 6.17 6.50
C ASN A 139 8.42 5.31 7.70
N ALA A 140 7.25 4.65 7.67
CA ALA A 140 6.75 3.87 8.81
C ALA A 140 6.69 2.34 8.57
N THR A 141 6.83 1.89 7.33
CA THR A 141 6.71 0.45 6.99
C THR A 141 7.90 -0.07 6.21
N GLY A 142 8.97 0.72 6.08
CA GLY A 142 10.15 0.43 5.26
C GLY A 142 9.84 0.52 3.77
N MET A 143 9.07 -0.44 3.25
CA MET A 143 8.64 -0.52 1.87
C MET A 143 7.12 -0.66 1.78
N GLY A 144 6.56 -0.47 0.59
CA GLY A 144 5.17 -0.79 0.31
C GLY A 144 5.03 -1.40 -1.07
N GLY A 145 4.35 -2.55 -1.15
CA GLY A 145 3.94 -3.23 -2.38
C GLY A 145 2.44 -3.56 -2.34
N ALA A 146 2.09 -4.79 -2.70
CA ALA A 146 0.72 -5.28 -2.74
C ALA A 146 0.02 -5.19 -1.37
N ILE A 147 0.67 -5.59 -0.28
CA ILE A 147 0.07 -5.54 1.07
C ILE A 147 -0.35 -4.10 1.41
N LYS A 148 0.54 -3.13 1.16
CA LYS A 148 0.26 -1.72 1.45
C LYS A 148 -0.78 -1.13 0.48
N ASN A 149 -0.84 -1.60 -0.76
CA ASN A 149 -1.84 -1.18 -1.75
C ASN A 149 -3.26 -1.57 -1.29
N PHE A 150 -3.43 -2.73 -0.63
CA PHE A 150 -4.70 -3.14 -0.03
C PHE A 150 -4.90 -2.64 1.40
N GLY A 151 -3.98 -2.94 2.31
CA GLY A 151 -4.12 -2.64 3.74
C GLY A 151 -4.31 -1.15 4.04
N MET A 152 -3.75 -0.27 3.21
CA MET A 152 -4.04 1.17 3.28
C MET A 152 -4.98 1.61 2.16
N GLY A 153 -4.78 1.20 0.91
CA GLY A 153 -5.56 1.72 -0.23
C GLY A 153 -6.94 1.08 -0.43
N GLY A 154 -7.25 -0.02 0.24
CA GLY A 154 -8.50 -0.78 0.10
C GLY A 154 -9.54 -0.51 1.17
N VAL A 155 -9.21 0.24 2.22
CA VAL A 155 -10.08 0.46 3.39
C VAL A 155 -10.59 1.89 3.50
N THR A 156 -11.60 2.16 4.33
CA THR A 156 -12.16 3.52 4.52
C THR A 156 -11.20 4.44 5.28
N LYS A 157 -11.50 5.74 5.33
CA LYS A 157 -10.71 6.69 6.13
C LYS A 157 -10.74 6.38 7.62
N GLU A 158 -11.86 5.87 8.14
CA GLU A 158 -11.97 5.51 9.55
C GLU A 158 -11.05 4.33 9.87
N THR A 159 -11.01 3.30 9.03
CA THR A 159 -10.03 2.21 9.18
C THR A 159 -8.59 2.70 9.00
N LYS A 160 -8.29 3.58 8.03
CA LYS A 160 -6.94 4.19 7.91
C LYS A 160 -6.52 4.89 9.19
N LYS A 161 -7.43 5.65 9.80
CA LYS A 161 -7.20 6.34 11.07
C LYS A 161 -7.00 5.35 12.22
N TRP A 162 -7.79 4.29 12.28
CA TRP A 162 -7.62 3.20 13.25
C TRP A 162 -6.25 2.54 13.13
N LEU A 163 -5.81 2.18 11.93
CA LEU A 163 -4.48 1.61 11.67
C LEU A 163 -3.35 2.47 12.26
N HIS A 164 -3.43 3.80 12.14
CA HIS A 164 -2.42 4.71 12.69
C HIS A 164 -2.58 4.97 14.19
N HIS A 165 -3.79 4.86 14.72
CA HIS A 165 -4.05 5.09 16.14
C HIS A 165 -3.69 3.86 16.96
N GLY A 166 -4.11 2.66 16.55
CA GLY A 166 -3.80 1.41 17.24
C GLY A 166 -2.29 1.11 17.32
N SER A 167 -1.48 1.70 16.43
CA SER A 167 -0.02 1.54 16.42
C SER A 167 0.74 2.65 17.17
N LYS A 168 0.04 3.57 17.84
CA LYS A 168 0.69 4.57 18.70
C LYS A 168 1.30 3.90 19.93
N PRO A 169 2.41 4.44 20.47
CA PRO A 169 2.97 3.93 21.71
C PRO A 169 2.06 4.28 22.90
N ALA A 170 1.77 3.27 23.72
CA ALA A 170 1.29 3.38 25.08
C ALA A 170 2.48 3.50 26.03
N TYR A 171 2.36 4.36 27.05
CA TYR A 171 3.46 4.73 27.94
C TYR A 171 3.27 4.12 29.33
N LYS A 172 4.28 3.37 29.80
CA LYS A 172 4.36 2.81 31.15
C LYS A 172 5.34 3.62 31.98
N LYS A 173 4.79 4.53 32.80
CA LYS A 173 5.59 5.47 33.58
C LYS A 173 6.60 4.77 34.50
N ASP A 174 6.18 3.70 35.15
CA ASP A 174 6.98 3.03 36.18
C ASP A 174 8.19 2.27 35.63
N GLU A 175 8.21 2.02 34.32
CA GLU A 175 9.31 1.35 33.61
C GLU A 175 10.27 2.36 32.94
N CYS A 176 9.89 3.65 32.89
CA CYS A 176 10.62 4.66 32.14
C CYS A 176 11.81 5.22 32.93
N THR A 177 12.99 5.15 32.34
CA THR A 177 14.23 5.75 32.88
C THR A 177 14.48 7.17 32.39
N TYR A 178 13.61 7.70 31.54
CA TYR A 178 13.75 9.02 30.90
C TYR A 178 15.04 9.19 30.07
N CYS A 179 15.62 8.10 29.55
CA CYS A 179 16.88 8.12 28.79
C CYS A 179 16.85 8.94 27.49
N GLY A 180 15.68 9.26 26.95
CA GLY A 180 15.53 10.12 25.77
C GLY A 180 15.66 9.43 24.40
N VAL A 181 16.13 8.19 24.32
CA VAL A 181 16.33 7.46 23.05
C VAL A 181 15.09 7.49 22.14
N CYS A 182 13.90 7.27 22.71
CA CYS A 182 12.64 7.32 21.96
C CYS A 182 12.34 8.69 21.30
N ALA A 183 12.82 9.79 21.88
CA ALA A 183 12.74 11.12 21.28
C ALA A 183 13.76 11.29 20.16
N GLU A 184 15.00 10.83 20.35
CA GLU A 184 16.08 10.91 19.36
C GLU A 184 15.75 10.16 18.07
N VAL A 185 15.17 8.96 18.19
CA VAL A 185 14.81 8.13 17.02
C VAL A 185 13.48 8.54 16.38
N CYS A 186 12.75 9.52 16.93
CA CYS A 186 11.42 9.86 16.44
C CYS A 186 11.50 10.66 15.12
N PRO A 187 11.07 10.10 13.97
CA PRO A 187 11.19 10.80 12.69
C PRO A 187 10.20 11.96 12.50
N PHE A 188 9.36 12.22 13.51
CA PHE A 188 8.29 13.22 13.49
C PHE A 188 8.39 14.25 14.61
N ASP A 189 9.49 14.22 15.39
CA ASP A 189 9.68 15.07 16.58
C ASP A 189 8.47 15.05 17.53
N ALA A 190 7.83 13.88 17.62
CA ALA A 190 6.55 13.73 18.31
C ALA A 190 6.71 13.44 19.80
N ILE A 191 7.92 13.14 20.28
CA ILE A 191 8.20 12.75 21.66
C ILE A 191 9.16 13.76 22.28
N LYS A 192 8.87 14.17 23.52
CA LYS A 192 9.74 14.98 24.37
C LYS A 192 9.99 14.25 25.68
N VAL A 193 11.25 14.21 26.10
CA VAL A 193 11.68 13.59 27.36
C VAL A 193 12.51 14.61 28.14
N ASN A 194 12.30 14.70 29.45
CA ASN A 194 13.16 15.41 30.38
C ASN A 194 13.41 14.52 31.62
N GLU A 195 14.12 15.03 32.62
CA GLU A 195 14.58 14.28 33.81
C GLU A 195 13.49 13.44 34.51
N SER A 196 12.22 13.84 34.43
CA SER A 196 11.12 13.13 35.09
C SER A 196 9.80 13.12 34.32
N ASP A 197 9.79 13.51 33.05
CA ASP A 197 8.59 13.61 32.24
C ASP A 197 8.79 13.10 30.82
N TRP A 198 7.75 12.46 30.29
CA TRP A 198 7.69 11.94 28.93
C TRP A 198 6.37 12.38 28.33
N LYS A 199 6.42 13.01 27.16
CA LYS A 199 5.24 13.55 26.47
C LYS A 199 5.26 13.20 25.01
N ARG A 200 4.13 12.70 24.51
CA ARG A 200 3.88 12.47 23.08
C ARG A 200 2.83 13.44 22.54
N SER A 201 3.13 14.04 21.40
CA SER A 201 2.18 14.80 20.60
C SER A 201 1.20 13.86 19.90
N GLU A 202 -0.09 13.98 20.21
CA GLU A 202 -1.13 13.24 19.49
C GLU A 202 -1.27 13.65 18.03
N ARG A 203 -0.89 14.89 17.72
CA ARG A 203 -0.98 15.48 16.39
C ARG A 203 0.19 15.06 15.49
N SER A 204 1.39 14.94 16.06
CA SER A 204 2.61 14.65 15.29
C SER A 204 2.93 13.17 15.21
N CYS A 205 2.42 12.36 16.15
CA CYS A 205 2.69 10.92 16.14
C CYS A 205 1.75 10.18 15.17
N PHE A 206 2.35 9.53 14.17
CA PHE A 206 1.65 8.69 13.19
C PHE A 206 1.65 7.20 13.53
N GLY A 207 2.10 6.83 14.74
CA GLY A 207 2.12 5.43 15.19
C GLY A 207 3.07 4.55 14.39
N CYS A 208 4.28 5.02 14.08
CA CYS A 208 5.25 4.24 13.30
C CYS A 208 5.98 3.14 14.10
N GLY A 209 5.85 3.11 15.42
CA GLY A 209 6.46 2.05 16.24
C GLY A 209 7.96 2.18 16.53
N VAL A 210 8.71 3.00 15.78
CA VAL A 210 10.17 3.15 15.95
C VAL A 210 10.60 3.40 17.41
N CYS A 211 9.85 4.21 18.15
CA CYS A 211 10.11 4.46 19.57
C CYS A 211 9.86 3.23 20.48
N VAL A 212 8.89 2.39 20.13
CA VAL A 212 8.58 1.14 20.84
C VAL A 212 9.72 0.15 20.62
N ASP A 213 10.12 -0.05 19.36
CA ASP A 213 11.15 -1.02 18.98
C ASP A 213 12.55 -0.68 19.56
N ASN A 214 12.79 0.59 19.89
CA ASN A 214 14.05 1.08 20.49
C ASN A 214 13.97 1.27 22.02
N CYS A 215 12.88 0.86 22.68
CA CYS A 215 12.74 0.97 24.13
C CYS A 215 13.25 -0.29 24.84
N GLU A 216 14.53 -0.31 25.22
CA GLU A 216 15.14 -1.46 25.92
C GLU A 216 14.54 -1.73 27.32
N PHE A 217 13.85 -0.76 27.90
CA PHE A 217 13.21 -0.84 29.21
C PHE A 217 11.75 -1.29 29.15
N ASN A 218 11.19 -1.53 27.95
CA ASN A 218 9.78 -1.88 27.71
C ASN A 218 8.74 -0.84 28.20
N ALA A 219 9.20 0.38 28.53
CA ALA A 219 8.36 1.49 28.94
C ALA A 219 7.39 2.01 27.87
N LEU A 220 7.56 1.54 26.62
CA LEU A 220 6.68 1.81 25.50
C LEU A 220 6.21 0.49 24.89
N GLU A 221 4.91 0.37 24.62
CA GLU A 221 4.32 -0.75 23.88
C GLU A 221 3.31 -0.26 22.85
N TYR A 222 2.90 -1.09 21.90
CA TYR A 222 1.83 -0.71 20.98
C TYR A 222 0.49 -0.61 21.72
N GLN A 223 -0.29 0.43 21.46
CA GLN A 223 -1.65 0.57 22.00
C GLN A 223 -2.54 -0.62 21.65
N ARG A 224 -2.34 -1.20 20.47
CA ARG A 224 -3.02 -2.42 20.03
C ARG A 224 -2.06 -3.41 19.40
N TYR A 225 -1.53 -3.09 18.22
CA TYR A 225 -0.56 -3.90 17.49
C TYR A 225 0.38 -2.98 16.69
N ASP A 226 1.48 -3.52 16.17
CA ASP A 226 2.32 -2.78 15.25
C ASP A 226 1.59 -2.47 13.93
N LEU A 227 2.03 -1.42 13.25
CA LEU A 227 1.37 -0.93 12.03
C LEU A 227 1.43 -1.96 10.88
N GLN A 228 2.50 -2.75 10.78
CA GLN A 228 2.67 -3.71 9.69
C GLN A 228 1.73 -4.90 9.85
N TYR A 229 1.58 -5.41 11.08
CA TYR A 229 0.61 -6.45 11.39
C TYR A 229 -0.81 -6.01 11.08
N MET A 230 -1.21 -4.81 11.51
CA MET A 230 -2.56 -4.31 11.22
C MET A 230 -2.77 -4.04 9.72
N LEU A 231 -1.74 -3.61 8.98
CA LEU A 231 -1.81 -3.48 7.52
C LEU A 231 -2.00 -4.85 6.84
N ALA A 232 -1.34 -5.89 7.32
CA ALA A 232 -1.53 -7.25 6.83
C ALA A 232 -2.95 -7.75 7.10
N CYS A 233 -3.51 -7.47 8.30
CA CYS A 233 -4.88 -7.81 8.64
C CYS A 233 -5.90 -7.06 7.76
N ALA A 234 -5.72 -5.75 7.55
CA ALA A 234 -6.54 -4.96 6.64
C ALA A 234 -6.45 -5.45 5.19
N ALA A 235 -5.26 -5.85 4.73
CA ALA A 235 -5.07 -6.42 3.40
C ALA A 235 -5.76 -7.78 3.26
N LYS A 236 -5.69 -8.65 4.30
CA LYS A 236 -6.45 -9.90 4.38
C LYS A 236 -7.96 -9.64 4.31
N ALA A 237 -8.47 -8.66 5.07
CA ALA A 237 -9.89 -8.28 5.02
C ALA A 237 -10.34 -7.89 3.59
N CYS A 238 -9.46 -7.24 2.82
CA CYS A 238 -9.75 -6.83 1.45
C CYS A 238 -9.83 -7.99 0.45
N VAL A 239 -9.06 -9.06 0.65
CA VAL A 239 -8.80 -10.08 -0.39
C VAL A 239 -9.12 -11.52 -0.01
N GLN A 240 -9.48 -11.79 1.26
CA GLN A 240 -9.83 -13.15 1.69
C GLN A 240 -10.98 -13.71 0.85
N ASP A 241 -10.83 -14.97 0.44
CA ASP A 241 -11.79 -15.72 -0.39
C ASP A 241 -12.02 -15.15 -1.81
N LYS A 242 -11.12 -14.30 -2.31
CA LYS A 242 -11.18 -13.72 -3.66
C LYS A 242 -10.15 -14.32 -4.61
N ASN A 243 -10.44 -14.26 -5.90
CA ASN A 243 -9.50 -14.61 -6.96
C ASN A 243 -8.64 -13.38 -7.30
N VAL A 244 -7.39 -13.37 -6.82
CA VAL A 244 -6.50 -12.20 -6.95
C VAL A 244 -5.20 -12.55 -7.65
N LEU A 245 -4.86 -11.76 -8.66
CA LEU A 245 -3.55 -11.77 -9.29
C LEU A 245 -2.81 -10.47 -8.91
N TYR A 246 -1.61 -10.61 -8.39
CA TYR A 246 -0.80 -9.48 -7.93
C TYR A 246 0.37 -9.25 -8.88
N ILE A 247 0.61 -7.99 -9.23
CA ILE A 247 1.76 -7.56 -10.01
C ILE A 247 2.38 -6.34 -9.34
N ASN A 248 3.64 -6.48 -8.94
CA ASN A 248 4.47 -5.42 -8.39
C ASN A 248 5.39 -4.87 -9.48
N GLU A 249 5.34 -3.56 -9.72
CA GLU A 249 6.36 -2.82 -10.50
C GLU A 249 7.51 -2.41 -9.57
N ILE A 250 8.72 -2.86 -9.90
CA ILE A 250 9.98 -2.57 -9.17
C ILE A 250 10.81 -1.62 -10.05
N LYS A 251 10.27 -0.43 -10.27
CA LYS A 251 10.87 0.63 -11.10
C LYS A 251 10.60 1.98 -10.47
N ARG A 252 11.53 2.93 -10.60
CA ARG A 252 11.40 4.30 -10.07
C ARG A 252 11.07 4.33 -8.57
N ILE A 253 11.70 3.42 -7.82
CA ILE A 253 11.54 3.30 -6.37
C ILE A 253 12.13 4.53 -5.70
N SER A 254 11.27 5.45 -5.31
CA SER A 254 11.67 6.64 -4.55
C SER A 254 11.72 6.38 -3.05
N LYS A 255 12.48 7.22 -2.34
CA LYS A 255 12.58 7.18 -0.86
C LYS A 255 11.20 7.22 -0.19
N ASN A 256 10.31 8.07 -0.67
CA ASN A 256 8.96 8.24 -0.12
C ASN A 256 7.88 7.59 -1.02
N CYS A 257 6.66 7.52 -0.47
CA CYS A 257 5.51 6.92 -1.11
C CYS A 257 4.99 7.66 -2.34
N ASP A 258 4.26 6.94 -3.20
CA ASP A 258 3.33 7.55 -4.18
C ASP A 258 2.26 8.49 -3.58
N CYS A 259 1.96 8.36 -2.28
CA CYS A 259 1.04 9.23 -1.55
C CYS A 259 1.71 10.52 -1.06
N ASP A 260 3.03 10.63 -1.18
CA ASP A 260 3.81 11.79 -0.81
C ASP A 260 4.00 12.69 -2.04
N PRO A 261 3.58 13.97 -2.01
CA PRO A 261 3.86 14.91 -3.10
C PRO A 261 5.35 15.18 -3.30
N PHE A 262 6.20 14.86 -2.32
CA PHE A 262 7.65 15.01 -2.33
C PHE A 262 8.31 13.64 -2.19
N SER A 263 8.26 12.87 -3.28
CA SER A 263 8.74 11.48 -3.35
C SER A 263 10.21 11.27 -2.95
N GLY A 264 11.04 12.33 -3.00
CA GLY A 264 12.47 12.23 -2.76
C GLY A 264 13.23 11.59 -3.93
N PRO A 265 14.53 11.27 -3.74
CA PRO A 265 15.36 10.65 -4.77
C PRO A 265 14.91 9.20 -5.03
N ILE A 266 15.28 8.69 -6.22
CA ILE A 266 15.26 7.26 -6.50
C ILE A 266 16.34 6.59 -5.65
N ILE A 267 15.98 5.50 -4.97
CA ILE A 267 16.85 4.76 -4.04
C ILE A 267 17.17 3.34 -4.50
N CYS A 268 16.55 2.89 -5.59
CA CYS A 268 16.83 1.59 -6.20
C CYS A 268 16.69 1.71 -7.73
N PRO A 269 17.63 1.15 -8.51
CA PRO A 269 17.52 1.08 -9.96
C PRO A 269 16.27 0.30 -10.39
N ASP A 270 15.86 0.51 -11.65
CA ASP A 270 14.77 -0.24 -12.26
C ASP A 270 15.17 -1.72 -12.39
N ILE A 271 14.38 -2.62 -11.77
CA ILE A 271 14.64 -4.06 -11.80
C ILE A 271 13.69 -4.76 -12.77
N GLY A 272 12.37 -4.51 -12.65
CA GLY A 272 11.38 -5.21 -13.48
C GLY A 272 10.02 -5.33 -12.80
N TYR A 273 9.39 -6.48 -12.97
CA TYR A 273 8.04 -6.79 -12.50
C TYR A 273 8.02 -8.17 -11.85
N VAL A 274 7.22 -8.32 -10.80
CA VAL A 274 7.00 -9.60 -10.11
C VAL A 274 5.51 -9.86 -10.06
N ALA A 275 5.10 -11.06 -10.45
CA ALA A 275 3.71 -11.49 -10.41
C ALA A 275 3.53 -12.76 -9.58
N SER A 276 2.38 -12.88 -8.90
CA SER A 276 2.00 -14.03 -8.09
C SER A 276 0.49 -14.04 -7.85
N THR A 277 -0.08 -15.18 -7.49
CA THR A 277 -1.44 -15.28 -6.91
C THR A 277 -1.43 -15.21 -5.38
N ASP A 278 -0.28 -14.94 -4.79
CA ASP A 278 -0.07 -14.81 -3.36
C ASP A 278 0.58 -13.46 -3.02
N MET A 279 -0.13 -12.68 -2.21
CA MET A 279 0.24 -11.32 -1.82
C MET A 279 1.53 -11.25 -1.00
N VAL A 280 1.80 -12.25 -0.17
CA VAL A 280 3.03 -12.30 0.64
C VAL A 280 4.20 -12.67 -0.25
N ALA A 281 4.02 -13.65 -1.14
CA ALA A 281 5.06 -14.09 -2.05
C ALA A 281 5.51 -13.01 -3.04
N VAL A 282 4.58 -12.19 -3.58
CA VAL A 282 4.94 -11.11 -4.51
C VAL A 282 5.74 -10.00 -3.81
N ASP A 283 5.36 -9.63 -2.59
CA ASP A 283 6.06 -8.59 -1.81
C ASP A 283 7.42 -9.11 -1.32
N ALA A 284 7.49 -10.34 -0.81
CA ALA A 284 8.74 -10.96 -0.39
C ALA A 284 9.76 -11.05 -1.54
N ALA A 285 9.35 -11.58 -2.70
CA ALA A 285 10.22 -11.66 -3.87
C ALA A 285 10.63 -10.27 -4.39
N SER A 286 9.77 -9.25 -4.26
CA SER A 286 10.13 -7.88 -4.59
C SER A 286 11.24 -7.34 -3.67
N LEU A 287 11.14 -7.61 -2.37
CA LEU A 287 12.17 -7.22 -1.40
C LEU A 287 13.47 -7.98 -1.59
N ASP A 288 13.41 -9.28 -1.88
CA ASP A 288 14.60 -10.09 -2.17
C ASP A 288 15.36 -9.54 -3.40
N LEU A 289 14.64 -9.16 -4.46
CA LEU A 289 15.26 -8.54 -5.63
C LEU A 289 15.94 -7.21 -5.30
N ILE A 290 15.29 -6.36 -4.49
CA ILE A 290 15.84 -5.07 -4.05
C ILE A 290 17.07 -5.27 -3.15
N ASN A 291 17.02 -6.20 -2.20
CA ASN A 291 18.12 -6.48 -1.29
C ASN A 291 19.35 -7.08 -1.99
N ASN A 292 19.16 -7.71 -3.16
CA ASN A 292 20.24 -8.23 -3.99
C ASN A 292 20.85 -7.17 -4.93
N VAL A 293 20.32 -5.95 -4.96
CA VAL A 293 20.96 -4.83 -5.69
C VAL A 293 22.24 -4.44 -4.96
N LYS A 294 23.36 -4.42 -5.70
CA LYS A 294 24.64 -3.98 -5.15
C LYS A 294 24.60 -2.47 -4.86
N PRO A 295 25.20 -1.99 -3.75
CA PRO A 295 25.12 -0.59 -3.33
C PRO A 295 25.65 0.48 -4.32
N ASP A 296 26.35 0.08 -5.38
CA ASP A 296 27.08 0.97 -6.30
C ASP A 296 26.65 0.81 -7.79
N VAL A 297 25.40 0.44 -8.06
CA VAL A 297 24.83 0.34 -9.42
C VAL A 297 23.80 1.42 -9.68
#